data_AF-A0AAU4Q597-F1
#
_entry.id   AF-A0AAU4Q597-F1
#
_cell.length_a   1.000
_cell.length_b   1.000
_cell.length_c   1.000
_cell.angle_alpha   90.00
_cell.angle_beta   90.00
_cell.angle_gamma   90.00
#
_symmetry.space_group_name_H-M   'P 1'
#
loop_
_entity.id
_entity.type
_entity.pdbx_description
1 polymer ?
#
loop_
_entity_poly.entity_id
_entity_poly.type
_entity_poly.pdbx_seq_one_letter_code
_entity_poly.pdbx_strand_id
1 'polypeptide(L)'
;MTGQSIPPRWKRANWRRANLLAAIREQGGEWTTGRVKQLYQRRLGRHIYRSTIRRDLRILHADGHLTRHGDDTPHRSYSLRQEGATA
;
A
#
# COMPACT_ATOMS: atom_id res chain seq x y z
N MET A 1 -4.33 23.92 -0.62
CA MET A 1 -3.23 23.07 -1.13
C MET A 1 -2.30 22.72 0.03
N THR A 2 -2.57 21.65 0.79
CA THR A 2 -1.68 21.22 1.88
C THR A 2 -0.53 20.40 1.29
N GLY A 3 0.64 21.03 1.15
CA GLY A 3 1.88 20.35 0.80
C GLY A 3 2.18 19.30 1.87
N GLN A 4 1.96 18.03 1.54
CA GLN A 4 2.15 16.96 2.51
C GLN A 4 3.65 16.79 2.79
N SER A 5 4.10 17.36 3.90
CA SER A 5 5.49 17.36 4.33
C SER A 5 5.97 15.92 4.54
N ILE A 6 7.03 15.53 3.83
CA ILE A 6 7.67 14.22 4.01
C ILE A 6 8.30 14.21 5.41
N PRO A 7 7.88 13.30 6.31
CA PRO A 7 8.34 13.35 7.69
C PRO A 7 9.82 12.95 7.82
N PRO A 8 10.45 13.24 8.99
CA PRO A 8 11.83 12.84 9.27
C PRO A 8 12.00 11.32 9.16
N ARG A 9 13.23 10.88 8.86
CA ARG A 9 13.56 9.51 8.41
C ARG A 9 12.95 8.38 9.25
N TRP A 10 12.83 8.59 10.56
CA TRP A 10 12.29 7.62 11.52
C TRP A 10 10.75 7.48 11.49
N LYS A 11 10.00 8.50 11.03
CA LYS A 11 8.53 8.42 10.81
C LYS A 11 8.15 8.03 9.38
N ARG A 12 9.11 7.98 8.44
CA ARG A 12 8.83 7.78 7.00
C ARG A 12 8.14 6.45 6.67
N ALA A 13 8.43 5.38 7.41
CA ALA A 13 7.80 4.08 7.14
C ALA A 13 6.29 4.11 7.44
N ASN A 14 5.89 4.62 8.61
CA ASN A 14 4.49 4.71 8.99
C ASN A 14 3.71 5.66 8.09
N TRP A 15 4.28 6.84 7.80
CA TRP A 15 3.65 7.80 6.89
C TRP A 15 3.48 7.24 5.48
N ARG A 16 4.47 6.50 4.96
CA ARG A 16 4.38 5.87 3.64
C ARG A 16 3.30 4.79 3.60
N ARG A 17 3.17 3.98 4.65
CA ARG A 17 2.09 2.98 4.76
C ARG A 17 0.72 3.63 4.89
N ALA A 18 0.58 4.69 5.68
CA ALA A 18 -0.67 5.45 5.79
C ALA A 18 -1.09 6.06 4.43
N ASN A 19 -0.14 6.62 3.68
CA ASN A 19 -0.39 7.13 2.33
C ASN A 19 -0.80 6.04 1.34
N LEU A 20 -0.16 4.88 1.41
CA LEU A 20 -0.53 3.73 0.61
C LEU A 20 -1.97 3.27 0.94
N LEU A 21 -2.28 3.10 2.22
CA LEU A 21 -3.62 2.69 2.65
C LEU A 21 -4.70 3.69 2.23
N ALA A 22 -4.43 5.00 2.35
CA ALA A 22 -5.33 6.04 1.87
C ALA A 22 -5.59 5.92 0.36
N ALA A 23 -4.55 5.70 -0.44
CA ALA A 23 -4.70 5.49 -1.89
C ALA A 23 -5.46 4.20 -2.23
N ILE A 24 -5.26 3.12 -1.48
CA ILE A 24 -5.99 1.86 -1.67
C ILE A 24 -7.48 2.06 -1.36
N ARG A 25 -7.80 2.79 -0.29
CA ARG A 25 -9.18 3.11 0.09
C ARG A 25 -9.88 4.00 -0.94
N GLU A 26 -9.17 5.00 -1.46
CA GLU A 26 -9.69 5.97 -2.43
C GLU A 26 -9.95 5.34 -3.81
N GLN A 27 -8.99 4.55 -4.32
CA GLN A 27 -9.06 4.04 -5.69
C GLN A 27 -9.67 2.64 -5.79
N GLY A 28 -9.70 1.90 -4.68
CA GLY A 28 -10.13 0.50 -4.65
C GLY A 28 -9.36 -0.42 -5.60
N GLY A 29 -9.96 -1.57 -5.89
CA GLY A 29 -9.45 -2.58 -6.80
C GLY A 29 -8.19 -3.31 -6.31
N GLU A 30 -7.51 -3.96 -7.26
CA GLU A 30 -6.32 -4.76 -6.96
C GLU A 30 -5.02 -3.97 -7.00
N TRP A 31 -4.16 -4.25 -6.02
CA TRP A 31 -2.89 -3.60 -5.81
C TRP A 31 -1.75 -4.61 -5.86
N THR A 32 -1.01 -4.55 -6.96
CA THR A 32 0.23 -5.31 -7.14
C THR A 32 1.43 -4.48 -6.69
N THR A 33 2.58 -5.14 -6.49
CA THR A 33 3.86 -4.45 -6.23
C THR A 33 4.18 -3.42 -7.32
N GLY A 34 3.82 -3.71 -8.58
CA GLY A 34 4.02 -2.80 -9.71
C GLY A 34 3.17 -1.53 -9.61
N ARG A 35 1.88 -1.67 -9.33
CA ARG A 35 0.95 -0.54 -9.14
C ARG A 35 1.39 0.36 -7.99
N VAL A 36 1.79 -0.22 -6.86
CA VAL A 36 2.32 0.55 -5.72
C VAL A 36 3.62 1.27 -6.07
N LYS A 37 4.52 0.65 -6.87
CA LYS A 37 5.75 1.32 -7.31
C LYS A 37 5.44 2.57 -8.13
N GLN A 38 4.49 2.49 -9.05
CA GLN A 38 4.04 3.65 -9.84
C GLN A 38 3.44 4.73 -8.95
N LEU A 39 2.60 4.36 -7.97
CA LEU A 39 2.06 5.31 -6.99
C LEU A 39 3.17 6.04 -6.24
N TYR A 40 4.15 5.32 -5.70
CA TYR A 40 5.26 5.93 -4.96
C TYR A 40 6.15 6.79 -5.84
N GLN A 41 6.41 6.39 -7.08
CA GLN A 41 7.17 7.22 -8.02
C GLN A 41 6.44 8.54 -8.28
N ARG A 42 5.12 8.51 -8.49
CA ARG A 42 4.30 9.72 -8.72
C ARG A 42 4.19 10.61 -7.48
N ARG A 43 3.97 10.04 -6.29
CA ARG A 43 3.73 10.82 -5.06
C ARG A 43 5.00 11.29 -4.36
N LEU A 44 6.09 10.52 -4.42
CA LEU A 44 7.30 10.79 -3.65
C LEU A 44 8.46 11.31 -4.50
N GLY A 45 8.36 11.19 -5.83
CA GLY A 45 9.44 11.54 -6.75
C GLY A 45 10.74 10.75 -6.51
N ARG A 46 10.66 9.61 -5.82
CA ARG A 46 11.82 8.83 -5.37
C ARG A 46 11.66 7.36 -5.71
N HIS A 47 12.79 6.73 -6.02
CA HIS A 47 12.85 5.28 -6.17
C HIS A 47 12.61 4.59 -4.82
N ILE A 48 11.61 3.71 -4.77
CA ILE A 48 11.37 2.80 -3.65
C ILE A 48 11.63 1.37 -4.14
N TYR A 49 12.45 0.63 -3.38
CA TYR A 49 12.77 -0.76 -3.67
C TYR A 49 11.51 -1.64 -3.62
N ARG A 50 11.45 -2.63 -4.53
CA ARG A 50 10.34 -3.62 -4.55
C ARG A 50 10.23 -4.40 -3.23
N SER A 51 11.35 -4.67 -2.56
CA SER A 51 11.37 -5.29 -1.22
C SER A 51 10.65 -4.44 -0.16
N THR A 52 10.87 -3.14 -0.16
CA THR A 52 10.17 -2.19 0.73
C THR A 52 8.68 -2.17 0.46
N ILE A 53 8.27 -2.13 -0.82
CA ILE A 53 6.87 -2.15 -1.23
C ILE A 53 6.18 -3.44 -0.76
N ARG A 54 6.81 -4.60 -0.98
CA ARG A 54 6.29 -5.88 -0.52
C ARG A 54 6.15 -5.92 0.99
N ARG A 55 7.13 -5.36 1.73
CA ARG A 55 7.06 -5.26 3.19
C ARG A 55 5.89 -4.40 3.63
N ASP A 56 5.65 -3.25 2.99
CA ASP A 56 4.54 -2.36 3.33
C ASP A 56 3.18 -3.04 3.09
N LEU A 57 3.00 -3.69 1.94
CA LEU A 57 1.79 -4.47 1.64
C LEU A 57 1.57 -5.62 2.64
N ARG A 58 2.63 -6.35 2.97
CA ARG A 58 2.58 -7.44 3.97
C ARG A 58 2.20 -6.92 5.36
N ILE A 59 2.72 -5.75 5.77
CA ILE A 59 2.36 -5.13 7.04
C ILE A 59 0.88 -4.73 7.02
N LEU A 60 0.41 -4.03 5.98
CA LEU A 60 -1.01 -3.64 5.89
C LEU A 60 -1.97 -4.85 5.85
N HIS A 61 -1.56 -5.95 5.25
CA HIS A 61 -2.29 -7.22 5.32
C HIS A 61 -2.28 -7.82 6.74
N ALA A 62 -1.11 -7.88 7.39
CA ALA A 62 -0.99 -8.38 8.77
C ALA A 62 -1.79 -7.54 9.78
N ASP A 63 -1.87 -6.22 9.55
CA ASP A 63 -2.66 -5.26 10.32
C ASP A 63 -4.18 -5.38 10.00
N GLY A 64 -4.58 -6.29 9.12
CA GLY A 64 -5.98 -6.59 8.81
C GLY A 64 -6.66 -5.64 7.82
N HIS A 65 -5.92 -4.71 7.21
CA HIS A 65 -6.50 -3.74 6.26
C HIS A 65 -6.70 -4.30 4.85
N LEU A 66 -5.90 -5.28 4.45
CA LEU A 66 -5.89 -5.81 3.09
C LEU A 66 -6.17 -7.30 3.09
N THR A 67 -6.85 -7.77 2.05
CA THR A 67 -6.91 -9.18 1.69
C THR A 67 -5.82 -9.47 0.66
N ARG A 68 -5.06 -10.55 0.84
CA ARG A 68 -4.05 -11.01 -0.10
C ARG A 68 -4.66 -12.05 -1.05
N HIS A 69 -4.34 -11.94 -2.34
CA HIS A 69 -4.79 -12.84 -3.39
C HIS A 69 -3.61 -13.50 -4.10
N GLY A 70 -3.88 -14.65 -4.73
CA GLY A 70 -2.94 -15.34 -5.60
C GLY A 70 -1.83 -16.09 -4.86
N ASP A 71 -2.15 -16.70 -3.70
CA ASP A 71 -1.18 -17.49 -2.93
C ASP A 71 -0.65 -18.72 -3.69
N ASP A 72 -1.43 -19.24 -4.64
CA ASP A 72 -1.06 -20.36 -5.51
C ASP A 72 -0.40 -19.92 -6.83
N THR A 73 -0.14 -18.63 -7.00
CA THR A 73 0.44 -18.09 -8.24
C THR A 73 1.70 -17.26 -7.95
N PRO A 74 2.61 -17.09 -8.92
CA PRO A 74 3.72 -16.15 -8.78
C PRO A 74 3.25 -14.68 -8.68
N HIS A 75 1.98 -14.38 -9.03
CA HIS A 75 1.43 -13.03 -9.06
C HIS A 75 0.56 -12.74 -7.83
N ARG A 76 1.19 -12.15 -6.82
CA ARG A 76 0.49 -11.69 -5.60
C ARG A 76 -0.13 -10.32 -5.81
N SER A 77 -1.44 -10.21 -5.56
CA SER A 77 -2.17 -8.93 -5.49
C SER A 77 -2.83 -8.75 -4.12
N TYR A 78 -3.23 -7.52 -3.81
CA TYR A 78 -3.90 -7.16 -2.56
C TYR A 78 -5.11 -6.29 -2.88
N SER A 79 -6.22 -6.48 -2.19
CA SER A 79 -7.36 -5.56 -2.25
C SER A 79 -7.67 -5.03 -0.86
N LEU A 80 -8.42 -3.93 -0.79
CA LEU A 80 -9.00 -3.48 0.48
C LEU A 80 -9.83 -4.63 1.05
N ARG A 81 -9.64 -4.95 2.33
CA ARG A 81 -10.50 -5.90 3.01
C ARG A 81 -11.89 -5.28 3.10
N GLN A 82 -12.89 -5.95 2.52
CA GLN A 82 -14.27 -5.58 2.80
C GLN A 82 -14.57 -6.10 4.21
N GLU A 83 -14.73 -5.19 5.16
CA GLU A 83 -15.40 -5.54 6.41
C GLU A 83 -16.78 -6.08 6.01
N GLY A 84 -17.08 -7.30 6.42
CA GLY A 84 -18.31 -7.98 6.01
C GLY A 84 -19.48 -7.04 6.24
N ALA A 85 -20.25 -6.82 5.17
CA ALA A 85 -21.63 -6.42 5.31
C ALA A 85 -22.27 -7.46 6.23
N THR A 86 -22.49 -7.09 7.49
CA THR A 86 -23.40 -7.80 8.38
C THR A 86 -24.76 -7.72 7.69
N ALA A 87 -25.16 -8.85 7.10
CA ALA A 87 -26.56 -9.10 6.75
C ALA A 87 -27.41 -9.14 8.01
#